data_AF-A0A0D0DKU5-F1
#
_entry.id   AF-A0A0D0DKU5-F1
#
_cell.length_a   1.000
_cell.length_b   1.000
_cell.length_c   1.000
_cell.angle_alpha   90.00
_cell.angle_beta   90.00
_cell.angle_gamma   90.00
#
_symmetry.space_group_name_H-M   'P 1'
#
loop_
_entity.id
_entity.type
_entity.pdbx_description
1 polymer ?
#
loop_
_entity_poly.entity_id
_entity_poly.type
_entity_poly.pdbx_seq_one_letter_code
_entity_poly.pdbx_strand_id
1 'polypeptide(L)'
;YTVNLLISIQNYLDLTSPLHTAVFACLTMAFYATVHMGELTTKTLLSFDPLSHIKPSDVCVECDCQGNTVTNFHLPKSKSAPNGEDINWARQVGPLDPHTTFENHLEIHLPPCNGPLFAYRKGRGHKALTKGKFLSVLVSALKVSGRPSMQGHGIRISSTLEYLLRNIPFDIIKVKGRWASNTFLVYLHHHTQILAPYMQAQPSLHESFLRLTLPPVR
;
A
#
# COMPACT_ATOMS: atom_id res chain seq x y z
N TYR A 1 2.24 10.70 -3.90
CA TYR A 1 3.21 9.68 -3.48
C TYR A 1 3.66 8.89 -4.71
N THR A 2 4.65 9.36 -5.46
CA THR A 2 5.21 8.56 -6.57
C THR A 2 6.27 7.59 -6.05
N VAL A 3 6.64 6.56 -6.82
CA VAL A 3 7.77 5.66 -6.48
C VAL A 3 9.03 6.47 -6.12
N ASN A 4 9.37 7.48 -6.91
CA ASN A 4 10.50 8.38 -6.60
C ASN A 4 10.35 9.13 -5.27
N LEU A 5 9.13 9.50 -4.89
CA LEU A 5 8.87 10.11 -3.59
C LEU A 5 9.07 9.11 -2.45
N LEU A 6 8.61 7.87 -2.61
CA LEU A 6 8.80 6.82 -1.61
C LEU A 6 10.30 6.51 -1.42
N ILE A 7 11.07 6.44 -2.51
CA ILE A 7 12.54 6.29 -2.46
C ILE A 7 13.17 7.48 -1.74
N SER A 8 12.72 8.70 -2.06
CA SER A 8 13.20 9.90 -1.36
C SER A 8 12.90 9.83 0.13
N ILE A 9 11.70 9.38 0.54
CA ILE A 9 11.36 9.19 1.96
C ILE A 9 12.31 8.17 2.59
N GLN A 10 12.50 7.02 1.96
CA GLN A 10 13.39 5.95 2.43
C GLN A 10 14.81 6.48 2.71
N ASN A 11 15.37 7.30 1.83
CA ASN A 11 16.71 7.86 1.98
C ASN A 11 16.87 8.77 3.22
N TYR A 12 15.77 9.29 3.77
CA TYR A 12 15.76 10.09 5.00
C TYR A 12 15.27 9.32 6.23
N LEU A 13 14.97 8.02 6.07
CA LEU A 13 14.65 7.13 7.18
C LEU A 13 15.90 6.36 7.59
N ASP A 14 16.26 6.47 8.87
CA ASP A 14 17.21 5.55 9.49
C ASP A 14 16.59 4.16 9.67
N LEU A 15 16.88 3.22 8.76
CA LEU A 15 16.36 1.84 8.80
C LEU A 15 17.00 0.96 9.90
N THR A 16 17.90 1.52 10.72
CA THR A 16 18.34 0.88 11.97
C THR A 16 17.42 1.22 13.14
N SER A 17 16.66 2.32 13.03
CA SER A 17 15.67 2.74 14.02
C SER A 17 14.40 1.88 13.94
N PRO A 18 13.97 1.25 15.06
CA PRO A 18 12.79 0.39 15.03
C PRO A 18 11.51 1.06 14.54
N LEU A 19 11.35 2.34 14.87
CA LEU A 19 10.18 3.08 14.43
C LEU A 19 10.20 3.31 12.92
N HIS A 20 11.35 3.67 12.35
CA HIS A 20 11.47 4.01 10.94
C HIS A 20 11.30 2.78 10.06
N THR A 21 11.85 1.64 10.49
CA THR A 21 11.65 0.34 9.81
C THR A 21 10.17 -0.03 9.77
N ALA A 22 9.46 0.04 10.90
CA ALA A 22 8.03 -0.23 10.94
C ALA A 22 7.21 0.76 10.10
N VAL A 23 7.57 2.05 10.08
CA VAL A 23 6.93 3.04 9.23
C VAL A 23 7.16 2.74 7.75
N PHE A 24 8.38 2.37 7.38
CA PHE A 24 8.73 2.11 5.99
C PHE A 24 8.03 0.86 5.46
N ALA A 25 8.04 -0.24 6.21
CA ALA A 25 7.30 -1.46 5.88
C ALA A 25 5.79 -1.18 5.75
N CYS A 26 5.21 -0.38 6.66
CA CYS A 26 3.81 0.02 6.59
C CYS A 26 3.51 0.89 5.36
N LEU A 27 4.44 1.77 4.96
CA LEU A 27 4.30 2.62 3.77
C LEU A 27 4.31 1.79 2.49
N THR A 28 5.27 0.87 2.34
CA THR A 28 5.35 -0.01 1.16
C THR A 28 4.14 -0.95 1.10
N MET A 29 3.65 -1.43 2.25
CA MET A 29 2.39 -2.17 2.35
C MET A 29 1.23 -1.35 1.82
N ALA A 30 1.03 -0.18 2.39
CA ALA A 30 -0.08 0.70 2.05
C ALA A 30 -0.10 1.01 0.56
N PHE A 31 1.08 1.22 -0.01
CA PHE A 31 1.25 1.50 -1.42
C PHE A 31 0.99 0.28 -2.30
N TYR A 32 1.67 -0.86 -2.11
CA TYR A 32 1.53 -1.97 -3.05
C TYR A 32 0.28 -2.83 -2.85
N ALA A 33 -0.31 -2.83 -1.66
CA ALA A 33 -1.60 -3.46 -1.40
C ALA A 33 -2.80 -2.53 -1.68
N THR A 34 -2.56 -1.25 -2.05
CA THR A 34 -3.61 -0.26 -2.36
C THR A 34 -4.59 -0.06 -1.19
N VAL A 35 -4.08 0.01 0.04
CA VAL A 35 -4.90 0.04 1.25
C VAL A 35 -4.93 1.41 1.92
N HIS A 36 -5.96 1.65 2.73
CA HIS A 36 -6.03 2.83 3.55
C HIS A 36 -5.14 2.69 4.79
N MET A 37 -4.45 3.77 5.16
CA MET A 37 -3.60 3.77 6.35
C MET A 37 -4.32 3.37 7.64
N GLY A 38 -5.62 3.67 7.75
CA GLY A 38 -6.41 3.32 8.93
C GLY A 38 -6.61 1.81 9.12
N GLU A 39 -6.37 1.01 8.08
CA GLU A 39 -6.49 -0.46 8.13
C GLU A 39 -5.21 -1.11 8.68
N LEU A 40 -4.07 -0.42 8.52
CA LEU A 40 -2.75 -0.92 8.95
C LEU A 40 -2.26 -0.30 10.26
N THR A 41 -2.90 0.76 10.75
CA THR A 41 -2.45 1.54 11.89
C THR A 41 -3.55 1.72 12.91
N THR A 42 -3.17 1.89 14.18
CA THR A 42 -4.14 2.14 15.26
C THR A 42 -4.38 3.63 15.47
N LYS A 43 -5.54 3.99 16.04
CA LYS A 43 -5.84 5.37 16.44
C LYS A 43 -4.95 5.83 17.60
N THR A 44 -4.80 4.99 18.62
CA THR A 44 -3.94 5.22 19.77
C THR A 44 -3.14 3.96 20.09
N LEU A 45 -2.17 4.07 21.01
CA LEU A 45 -1.35 2.93 21.45
C LEU A 45 -2.18 1.83 22.14
N LEU A 46 -3.34 2.18 22.71
CA LEU A 46 -4.22 1.26 23.44
C LEU A 46 -5.41 0.78 22.60
N SER A 47 -5.52 1.23 21.35
CA SER A 47 -6.68 0.92 20.49
C SER A 47 -6.52 -0.40 19.71
N PHE A 48 -5.44 -1.15 19.92
CA PHE A 48 -5.28 -2.43 19.24
C PHE A 48 -6.28 -3.46 19.77
N ASP A 49 -6.90 -4.18 18.86
CA ASP A 49 -7.86 -5.26 19.10
C ASP A 49 -7.62 -6.32 18.02
N PRO A 50 -7.22 -7.56 18.38
CA PRO A 50 -6.90 -8.62 17.42
C PRO A 50 -8.11 -9.12 16.61
N LEU A 51 -9.34 -8.79 17.02
CA LEU A 51 -10.57 -9.10 16.28
C LEU A 51 -10.92 -8.03 15.24
N SER A 52 -10.36 -6.82 15.37
CA SER A 52 -10.66 -5.69 14.50
C SER A 52 -9.45 -5.23 13.68
N HIS A 53 -8.24 -5.64 14.06
CA HIS A 53 -6.99 -5.19 13.45
C HIS A 53 -6.15 -6.36 12.99
N ILE A 54 -5.45 -6.12 11.89
CA ILE A 54 -4.52 -7.06 11.29
C ILE A 54 -3.37 -7.42 12.24
N LYS A 55 -3.04 -8.72 12.29
CA LYS A 55 -1.98 -9.32 13.11
C LYS A 55 -1.04 -10.19 12.26
N PRO A 56 0.18 -10.50 12.73
CA PRO A 56 1.11 -11.36 11.99
C PRO A 56 0.55 -12.74 11.63
N SER A 57 -0.36 -13.30 12.43
CA SER A 57 -1.00 -14.59 12.12
C SER A 57 -2.02 -14.51 10.97
N ASP A 58 -2.41 -13.31 10.51
CA ASP A 58 -3.33 -13.12 9.38
C ASP A 58 -2.61 -13.06 8.04
N VAL A 59 -1.29 -13.29 8.04
CA VAL A 59 -0.45 -13.24 6.84
C VAL A 59 -0.20 -14.64 6.31
N CYS A 60 -0.49 -14.85 5.03
CA CYS A 60 -0.17 -16.08 4.33
C CYS A 60 0.50 -15.78 2.99
N VAL A 61 1.20 -16.79 2.47
CA VAL A 61 1.78 -16.75 1.14
C VAL A 61 0.98 -17.69 0.27
N GLU A 62 0.49 -17.17 -0.85
CA GLU A 62 -0.27 -17.92 -1.84
C GLU A 62 0.52 -17.97 -3.15
N CYS A 63 0.36 -19.07 -3.90
CA CYS A 63 0.98 -19.25 -5.20
C CYS A 63 -0.09 -19.62 -6.22
N ASP A 64 -0.02 -19.04 -7.41
CA ASP A 64 -0.86 -19.46 -8.53
C ASP A 64 -0.31 -20.74 -9.21
N CYS A 65 -1.03 -21.23 -10.21
CA CYS A 65 -0.64 -22.41 -10.99
C CYS A 65 0.63 -22.20 -11.83
N GLN A 66 1.10 -20.97 -12.00
CA GLN A 66 2.31 -20.61 -12.73
C GLN A 66 3.50 -20.36 -11.78
N GLY A 67 3.31 -20.53 -10.47
CA GLY A 67 4.33 -20.27 -9.46
C GLY A 67 4.50 -18.80 -9.09
N ASN A 68 3.60 -17.91 -9.53
CA ASN A 68 3.63 -16.52 -9.09
C ASN A 68 3.18 -16.45 -7.63
N THR A 69 4.01 -15.84 -6.79
CA THR A 69 3.76 -15.73 -5.35
C THR A 69 3.15 -14.38 -4.99
N VAL A 70 2.13 -14.41 -4.16
CA VAL A 70 1.54 -13.23 -3.52
C VAL A 70 1.56 -13.39 -2.01
N THR A 71 1.79 -12.29 -1.30
CA THR A 71 1.56 -12.25 0.15
C THR A 71 0.16 -11.72 0.36
N ASN A 72 -0.69 -12.55 0.96
CA ASN A 72 -2.06 -12.21 1.29
C ASN A 72 -2.17 -11.89 2.79
N PHE A 73 -3.04 -10.95 3.11
CA PHE A 73 -3.26 -10.45 4.45
C PHE A 73 -4.76 -10.35 4.67
N HIS A 74 -5.27 -11.13 5.62
CA HIS A 74 -6.67 -11.05 5.99
C HIS A 74 -6.91 -9.85 6.90
N LEU A 75 -7.72 -8.88 6.49
CA LEU A 75 -8.20 -7.82 7.37
C LEU A 75 -9.42 -8.35 8.13
N PRO A 76 -9.38 -8.45 9.48
CA PRO A 76 -10.54 -8.94 10.23
C PRO A 76 -11.78 -8.06 10.07
N LYS A 77 -11.58 -6.75 9.86
CA LYS A 77 -12.65 -5.78 9.69
C LYS A 77 -12.20 -4.59 8.87
N SER A 78 -13.07 -4.15 7.96
CA SER A 78 -12.93 -2.86 7.28
C SER A 78 -14.24 -2.08 7.32
N LYS A 79 -14.20 -0.82 6.87
CA LYS A 79 -15.40 0.02 6.78
C LYS A 79 -16.45 -0.59 5.84
N SER A 80 -16.00 -1.24 4.77
CA SER A 80 -16.86 -1.77 3.70
C SER A 80 -17.11 -3.27 3.84
N ALA A 81 -16.29 -3.98 4.60
CA ALA A 81 -16.41 -5.40 4.88
C ALA A 81 -16.33 -5.65 6.40
N PRO A 82 -17.48 -5.62 7.11
CA PRO A 82 -17.52 -5.87 8.56
C PRO A 82 -17.07 -7.29 8.94
N ASN A 83 -17.16 -8.24 8.01
CA ASN A 83 -16.79 -9.64 8.17
C ASN A 83 -15.37 -9.93 7.62
N GLY A 84 -14.60 -8.88 7.39
CA GLY A 84 -13.25 -8.98 6.86
C GLY A 84 -13.17 -9.07 5.35
N GLU A 85 -11.97 -8.80 4.84
CA GLU A 85 -11.62 -8.88 3.43
C GLU A 85 -10.10 -8.96 3.27
N ASP A 86 -9.66 -9.48 2.14
CA ASP A 86 -8.25 -9.73 1.90
C ASP A 86 -7.58 -8.57 1.16
N ILE A 87 -6.32 -8.35 1.50
CA ILE A 87 -5.44 -7.40 0.81
C ILE A 87 -4.14 -8.13 0.47
N ASN A 88 -3.57 -7.82 -0.69
CA ASN A 88 -2.41 -8.56 -1.18
C ASN A 88 -1.43 -7.67 -1.92
N TRP A 89 -0.17 -8.10 -1.91
CA TRP A 89 0.86 -7.60 -2.81
C TRP A 89 1.60 -8.76 -3.46
N ALA A 90 2.33 -8.44 -4.53
CA ALA A 90 3.36 -9.30 -5.09
C ALA A 90 4.73 -8.63 -4.92
N ARG A 91 5.81 -9.41 -5.01
CA ARG A 91 7.18 -8.88 -4.98
C ARG A 91 7.39 -7.82 -6.05
N GLN A 92 8.18 -6.81 -5.71
CA GLN A 92 8.55 -5.71 -6.60
C GLN A 92 10.06 -5.70 -6.78
N VAL A 93 10.54 -5.01 -7.81
CA VAL A 93 11.97 -4.83 -8.04
C VAL A 93 12.43 -3.51 -7.40
N GLY A 94 13.52 -3.58 -6.64
CA GLY A 94 14.20 -2.41 -6.09
C GLY A 94 13.90 -2.14 -4.61
N PRO A 95 14.29 -0.97 -4.10
CA PRO A 95 14.39 -0.71 -2.66
C PRO A 95 13.04 -0.50 -1.96
N LEU A 96 11.94 -0.47 -2.73
CA LEU A 96 10.57 -0.39 -2.24
C LEU A 96 9.86 -1.75 -2.21
N ASP A 97 10.56 -2.86 -2.46
CA ASP A 97 9.95 -4.19 -2.44
C ASP A 97 9.24 -4.45 -1.11
N PRO A 98 7.89 -4.55 -1.11
CA PRO A 98 7.14 -4.69 0.13
C PRO A 98 7.44 -6.00 0.84
N HIS A 99 7.88 -7.04 0.11
CA HIS A 99 8.28 -8.31 0.70
C HIS A 99 9.56 -8.14 1.52
N THR A 100 10.64 -7.64 0.91
CA THR A 100 11.92 -7.40 1.60
C THR A 100 11.76 -6.44 2.80
N THR A 101 10.98 -5.36 2.66
CA THR A 101 10.78 -4.42 3.77
C THR A 101 9.94 -5.00 4.91
N PHE A 102 8.98 -5.86 4.59
CA PHE A 102 8.13 -6.53 5.56
C PHE A 102 8.88 -7.63 6.31
N GLU A 103 9.69 -8.44 5.64
CA GLU A 103 10.55 -9.44 6.28
C GLU A 103 11.51 -8.77 7.26
N ASN A 104 12.20 -7.70 6.84
CA ASN A 104 13.08 -6.93 7.71
C ASN A 104 12.35 -6.37 8.96
N HIS A 105 11.10 -5.93 8.80
CA HIS A 105 10.26 -5.50 9.92
C HIS A 105 9.94 -6.64 10.90
N LEU A 106 9.59 -7.83 10.38
CA LEU A 106 9.30 -9.00 11.21
C LEU A 106 10.55 -9.50 11.94
N GLU A 107 11.71 -9.54 11.28
CA GLU A 107 12.96 -10.02 11.87
C GLU A 107 13.47 -9.09 12.98
N ILE A 108 13.48 -7.77 12.74
CA ILE A 108 14.02 -6.81 13.72
C ILE A 108 13.08 -6.66 14.92
N HIS A 109 11.77 -6.67 14.70
CA HIS A 109 10.81 -6.37 15.76
C HIS A 109 10.26 -7.60 16.45
N LEU A 110 10.08 -8.71 15.73
CA LEU A 110 9.42 -9.92 16.21
C LEU A 110 8.10 -9.57 16.91
N PRO A 111 7.12 -8.97 16.19
CA PRO A 111 5.83 -8.66 16.79
C PRO A 111 5.14 -9.96 17.25
N PRO A 112 4.41 -9.94 18.38
CA PRO A 112 3.63 -11.09 18.81
C PRO A 112 2.64 -11.54 17.73
N CYS A 113 2.43 -12.86 17.58
CA CYS A 113 1.55 -13.40 16.53
C CYS A 113 0.12 -12.83 16.56
N ASN A 114 -0.40 -12.54 17.75
CA ASN A 114 -1.71 -11.91 17.99
C ASN A 114 -1.61 -10.41 18.32
N GLY A 115 -0.45 -9.80 18.11
CA GLY A 115 -0.21 -8.37 18.29
C GLY A 115 -0.45 -7.57 17.01
N PRO A 116 -0.28 -6.24 17.05
CA PRO A 116 -0.39 -5.41 15.85
C PRO A 116 0.68 -5.78 14.82
N LEU A 117 0.27 -5.98 13.57
CA LEU A 117 1.18 -6.32 12.47
C LEU A 117 2.34 -5.33 12.38
N PHE A 118 2.02 -4.04 12.36
CA PHE A 118 3.01 -2.97 12.41
C PHE A 118 3.20 -2.50 13.85
N ALA A 119 4.26 -3.01 14.47
CA ALA A 119 4.71 -2.62 15.78
C ALA A 119 6.22 -2.39 15.79
N TYR A 120 6.69 -1.50 16.66
CA TYR A 120 8.13 -1.28 16.86
C TYR A 120 8.49 -1.48 18.32
N ARG A 121 9.74 -1.91 18.55
CA ARG A 121 10.27 -2.09 19.91
C ARG A 121 10.48 -0.74 20.60
N LYS A 122 10.07 -0.64 21.86
CA LYS A 122 10.40 0.47 22.76
C LYS A 122 10.68 -0.09 24.16
N GLY A 123 11.95 -0.11 24.54
CA GLY A 123 12.40 -0.79 25.76
C GLY A 123 12.18 -2.30 25.64
N ARG A 124 11.58 -2.92 26.67
CA ARG A 124 11.30 -4.36 26.70
C ARG A 124 10.00 -4.79 26.01
N GLY A 125 9.23 -3.87 25.44
CA GLY A 125 7.93 -4.16 24.84
C GLY A 125 7.75 -3.61 23.43
N HIS A 126 6.62 -3.94 22.83
CA HIS A 126 6.20 -3.48 21.51
C HIS A 126 5.16 -2.37 21.62
N LYS A 127 5.19 -1.46 20.66
CA LYS A 127 4.16 -0.43 20.50
C LYS A 127 3.54 -0.52 19.12
N ALA A 128 2.21 -0.55 19.09
CA ALA A 128 1.46 -0.44 17.84
C ALA A 128 1.87 0.84 17.10
N LEU A 129 1.98 0.75 15.78
CA LEU A 129 2.18 1.92 14.94
C LEU A 129 0.86 2.69 14.83
N THR A 130 0.81 3.88 15.45
CA THR A 130 -0.36 4.74 15.35
C THR A 130 -0.34 5.54 14.06
N LYS A 131 -1.53 5.85 13.51
CA LYS A 131 -1.66 6.69 12.33
C LYS A 131 -0.96 8.05 12.49
N GLY A 132 -1.09 8.64 13.68
CA GLY A 132 -0.45 9.93 13.99
C GLY A 132 1.07 9.84 13.97
N LYS A 133 1.66 8.78 14.54
CA LYS A 133 3.12 8.61 14.55
C LYS A 133 3.65 8.29 13.16
N PHE A 134 2.95 7.45 12.40
CA PHE A 134 3.26 7.18 10.99
C PHE A 134 3.33 8.47 10.17
N LEU A 135 2.26 9.27 10.19
CA LEU A 135 2.22 10.53 9.42
C LEU A 135 3.29 11.52 9.88
N SER A 136 3.55 11.60 11.20
CA SER A 136 4.61 12.46 11.73
C SER A 136 5.99 12.10 11.16
N VAL A 137 6.32 10.81 11.07
CA VAL A 137 7.61 10.37 10.51
C VAL A 137 7.71 10.70 9.02
N LEU A 138 6.64 10.46 8.24
CA LEU A 138 6.62 10.81 6.82
C LEU A 138 6.77 12.33 6.58
N VAL A 139 6.05 13.14 7.37
CA VAL A 139 6.14 14.61 7.26
C VAL A 139 7.54 15.10 7.61
N SER A 140 8.17 14.53 8.65
CA SER A 140 9.56 14.84 9.00
C SER A 140 10.52 14.51 7.86
N ALA A 141 10.43 13.31 7.26
CA ALA A 141 11.27 12.92 6.13
C ALA A 141 11.06 13.82 4.91
N LEU A 142 9.80 14.15 4.58
CA LEU A 142 9.48 15.04 3.46
C LEU A 142 10.00 16.46 3.68
N LYS A 143 9.88 17.00 4.90
CA LYS A 143 10.38 18.33 5.26
C LYS A 143 11.90 18.42 5.07
N VAL A 144 12.64 17.39 5.49
CA VAL A 144 14.10 17.34 5.30
C VAL A 144 14.46 17.26 3.82
N SER A 145 13.65 16.57 3.00
CA SER A 145 13.82 16.51 1.54
C SER A 145 13.40 17.79 0.78
N GLY A 146 12.92 18.83 1.46
CA GLY A 146 12.43 20.07 0.84
C GLY A 146 11.10 19.90 0.09
N ARG A 147 10.32 18.85 0.38
CA ARG A 147 9.06 18.53 -0.32
C ARG A 147 7.84 18.85 0.54
N PRO A 148 6.69 19.21 -0.07
CA PRO A 148 5.47 19.52 0.66
C PRO A 148 4.92 18.27 1.38
N SER A 149 4.32 18.48 2.55
CA SER A 149 3.62 17.41 3.27
C SER A 149 2.44 16.88 2.47
N MET A 150 2.27 15.56 2.41
CA MET A 150 1.15 14.93 1.72
C MET A 150 0.17 14.26 2.70
N GLN A 151 -1.12 14.36 2.41
CA GLN A 151 -2.15 13.69 3.21
C GLN A 151 -2.10 12.16 3.01
N GLY A 152 -2.38 11.39 4.07
CA GLY A 152 -2.30 9.92 4.03
C GLY A 152 -3.24 9.25 3.02
N HIS A 153 -4.37 9.88 2.65
CA HIS A 153 -5.24 9.36 1.59
C HIS A 153 -4.56 9.35 0.21
N GLY A 154 -3.53 10.20 0.03
CA GLY A 154 -2.74 10.26 -1.19
C GLY A 154 -1.97 8.98 -1.48
N ILE A 155 -1.74 8.09 -0.50
CA ILE A 155 -1.02 6.82 -0.72
C ILE A 155 -1.86 5.88 -1.58
N ARG A 156 -3.12 5.61 -1.21
CA ARG A 156 -4.04 4.74 -1.98
C ARG A 156 -4.30 5.29 -3.38
N ILE A 157 -4.48 6.61 -3.51
CA ILE A 157 -4.61 7.27 -4.82
C ILE A 157 -3.35 7.02 -5.65
N SER A 158 -2.17 7.29 -5.09
CA SER A 158 -0.94 7.18 -5.88
C SER A 158 -0.61 5.73 -6.23
N SER A 159 -0.97 4.76 -5.38
CA SER A 159 -0.92 3.33 -5.69
C SER A 159 -1.79 2.98 -6.90
N THR A 160 -3.03 3.48 -6.92
CA THR A 160 -3.96 3.30 -8.05
C THR A 160 -3.33 3.83 -9.33
N LEU A 161 -2.76 5.04 -9.29
CA LEU A 161 -2.10 5.64 -10.46
C LEU A 161 -0.87 4.85 -10.90
N GLU A 162 -0.05 4.38 -9.97
CA GLU A 162 1.14 3.57 -10.27
C GLU A 162 0.78 2.30 -11.04
N TYR A 163 -0.22 1.55 -10.59
CA TYR A 163 -0.62 0.34 -11.31
C TYR A 163 -1.27 0.63 -12.66
N LEU A 164 -2.02 1.73 -12.79
CA LEU A 164 -2.57 2.15 -14.08
C LEU A 164 -1.46 2.53 -15.07
N LEU A 165 -0.40 3.19 -14.62
CA LEU A 165 0.79 3.47 -15.43
C LEU A 165 1.56 2.20 -15.84
N ARG A 166 1.38 1.10 -15.09
CA ARG A 166 1.87 -0.25 -15.46
C ARG A 166 0.90 -1.00 -16.39
N ASN A 167 -0.09 -0.32 -16.96
CA ASN A 167 -1.09 -0.87 -17.86
C ASN A 167 -1.98 -1.95 -17.24
N ILE A 168 -2.18 -1.93 -15.93
CA ILE A 168 -3.15 -2.82 -15.29
C ILE A 168 -4.57 -2.32 -15.60
N PRO A 169 -5.49 -3.18 -16.06
CA PRO A 169 -6.85 -2.79 -16.41
C PRO A 169 -7.66 -2.16 -15.26
N PHE A 170 -8.62 -1.31 -15.61
CA PHE A 170 -9.43 -0.52 -14.66
C PHE A 170 -10.27 -1.39 -13.72
N ASP A 171 -10.88 -2.45 -14.24
CA ASP A 171 -11.64 -3.43 -13.48
C ASP A 171 -10.75 -4.18 -12.49
N ILE A 172 -9.54 -4.57 -12.89
CA ILE A 172 -8.56 -5.19 -12.00
C ILE A 172 -8.13 -4.24 -10.88
N ILE A 173 -7.91 -2.96 -11.18
CA ILE A 173 -7.59 -1.95 -10.15
C ILE A 173 -8.77 -1.63 -9.25
N LYS A 174 -9.99 -1.68 -9.77
CA LYS A 174 -11.20 -1.56 -8.97
C LYS A 174 -11.29 -2.69 -7.94
N VAL A 175 -11.03 -3.93 -8.35
CA VAL A 175 -10.96 -5.11 -7.47
C VAL A 175 -9.83 -4.98 -6.47
N LYS A 176 -8.59 -4.74 -6.93
CA LYS A 176 -7.41 -4.61 -6.07
C LYS A 176 -7.56 -3.51 -5.02
N GLY A 177 -8.08 -2.35 -5.43
CA GLY A 177 -8.31 -1.24 -4.53
C GLY A 177 -9.56 -1.41 -3.67
N ARG A 178 -10.37 -2.45 -3.85
CA ARG A 178 -11.64 -2.65 -3.12
C ARG A 178 -12.58 -1.44 -3.25
N TRP A 179 -12.74 -0.95 -4.48
CA TRP A 179 -13.63 0.18 -4.77
C TRP A 179 -15.04 -0.33 -5.08
N ALA A 180 -16.01 0.02 -4.24
CA ALA A 180 -17.42 -0.34 -4.49
C ALA A 180 -18.00 0.33 -5.74
N SER A 181 -17.56 1.57 -6.03
CA SER A 181 -18.03 2.37 -7.16
C SER A 181 -16.87 2.88 -8.01
N ASN A 182 -17.19 3.50 -9.14
CA ASN A 182 -16.21 4.06 -10.06
C ASN A 182 -15.72 5.47 -9.64
N THR A 183 -15.84 5.82 -8.35
CA THR A 183 -15.42 7.13 -7.82
C THR A 183 -13.92 7.39 -8.02
N PHE A 184 -13.11 6.33 -8.08
CA PHE A 184 -11.68 6.44 -8.36
C PHE A 184 -11.36 7.00 -9.76
N LEU A 185 -12.32 6.97 -10.70
CA LEU A 185 -12.13 7.55 -12.03
C LEU A 185 -11.90 9.07 -11.98
N VAL A 186 -12.38 9.76 -10.94
CA VAL A 186 -12.12 11.20 -10.74
C VAL A 186 -10.62 11.48 -10.69
N TYR A 187 -9.81 10.55 -10.15
CA TYR A 187 -8.36 10.73 -10.11
C TYR A 187 -7.73 10.70 -11.51
N LEU A 188 -8.31 9.99 -12.48
CA LEU A 188 -7.78 9.92 -13.85
C LEU A 188 -7.85 11.27 -14.55
N HIS A 189 -8.94 12.01 -14.33
CA HIS A 189 -9.11 13.34 -14.89
C HIS A 189 -7.98 14.29 -14.45
N HIS A 190 -7.46 14.12 -13.23
CA HIS A 190 -6.34 14.92 -12.71
C HIS A 190 -4.97 14.44 -13.17
N HIS A 191 -4.89 13.30 -13.86
CA HIS A 191 -3.63 12.64 -14.24
C HIS A 191 -3.62 12.28 -15.73
N THR A 192 -3.48 13.31 -16.57
CA THR A 192 -3.48 13.22 -18.05
C THR A 192 -2.49 12.21 -18.62
N GLN A 193 -1.40 11.89 -17.90
CA GLN A 193 -0.44 10.85 -18.29
C GLN A 193 -1.08 9.47 -18.47
N ILE A 194 -2.15 9.16 -17.72
CA ILE A 194 -2.87 7.89 -17.86
C ILE A 194 -3.72 7.88 -19.13
N LEU A 195 -4.23 9.04 -19.52
CA LEU A 195 -5.02 9.21 -20.74
C LEU A 195 -4.15 9.40 -21.98
N ALA A 196 -2.88 9.79 -21.81
CA ALA A 196 -1.98 10.11 -22.91
C ALA A 196 -1.89 9.00 -23.98
N PRO A 197 -1.78 7.69 -23.66
CA PRO A 197 -1.80 6.63 -24.66
C PRO A 197 -3.09 6.58 -25.50
N TYR A 198 -4.22 7.06 -24.96
CA TYR A 198 -5.54 7.10 -25.60
C TYR A 198 -5.79 8.36 -26.43
N MET A 199 -4.92 9.35 -26.32
CA MET A 199 -5.05 10.62 -27.05
C MET A 199 -4.06 10.71 -28.22
N GLN A 200 -3.33 9.64 -28.53
CA GLN A 200 -2.35 9.62 -29.62
C GLN A 200 -3.02 9.43 -30.98
N ALA A 201 -2.50 10.12 -32.01
CA ALA A 201 -3.06 10.14 -33.37
C ALA A 201 -2.90 8.81 -34.15
N GLN A 202 -2.02 7.90 -33.70
CA GLN A 202 -1.77 6.60 -34.34
C GLN A 202 -2.01 5.44 -33.35
N PRO A 203 -3.15 4.73 -33.45
CA PRO A 203 -3.59 3.75 -32.45
C PRO A 203 -3.09 2.31 -32.67
N SER A 204 -2.06 2.04 -33.46
CA SER A 204 -1.64 0.64 -33.70
C SER A 204 -1.09 -0.06 -32.45
N LEU A 205 -0.64 0.69 -31.44
CA LEU A 205 -0.35 0.19 -30.07
C LEU A 205 -1.60 0.06 -29.18
N HIS A 206 -2.76 0.47 -29.68
CA HIS A 206 -4.00 0.67 -28.95
C HIS A 206 -4.99 -0.49 -29.11
N GLU A 207 -4.85 -1.33 -30.14
CA GLU A 207 -5.82 -2.41 -30.40
C GLU A 207 -5.74 -3.54 -29.35
N SER A 208 -4.53 -3.95 -28.96
CA SER A 208 -4.29 -4.88 -27.86
C SER A 208 -4.73 -4.29 -26.51
N PHE A 209 -4.65 -2.98 -26.40
CA PHE A 209 -4.91 -2.19 -25.19
C PHE A 209 -6.41 -1.97 -24.94
N LEU A 210 -7.18 -1.62 -25.97
CA LEU A 210 -8.64 -1.43 -25.89
C LEU A 210 -9.39 -2.72 -25.55
N ARG A 211 -8.91 -3.88 -26.01
CA ARG A 211 -9.52 -5.19 -25.69
C ARG A 211 -9.44 -5.56 -24.21
N LEU A 212 -8.51 -4.97 -23.45
CA LEU A 212 -8.24 -5.34 -22.06
C LEU A 212 -8.73 -4.31 -21.04
N THR A 213 -8.90 -3.03 -21.41
CA THR A 213 -9.11 -1.94 -20.44
C THR A 213 -10.50 -1.32 -20.45
N LEU A 214 -11.30 -1.50 -21.51
CA LEU A 214 -12.66 -0.98 -21.59
C LEU A 214 -13.67 -2.13 -21.63
N PRO A 215 -14.76 -2.08 -20.82
CA PRO A 215 -15.85 -3.01 -21.01
C PRO A 215 -16.43 -2.83 -22.42
N PRO A 216 -16.91 -3.90 -23.06
CA PRO A 216 -17.53 -3.80 -24.38
C PRO A 216 -18.66 -2.77 -24.30
N VAL A 217 -18.62 -1.81 -25.23
CA VAL A 217 -19.69 -0.83 -25.39
C VAL A 217 -20.96 -1.61 -25.68
N ARG A 218 -21.93 -1.54 -24.76
CA ARG A 218 -23.27 -2.12 -24.93
C ARG A 218 -24.11 -1.24 -25.84
#